data_AF-A0A2T4U1D6-F1
#
_entry.id   AF-A0A2T4U1D6-F1
#
_cell.length_a   1.000
_cell.length_b   1.000
_cell.length_c   1.000
_cell.angle_alpha   90.00
_cell.angle_beta   90.00
_cell.angle_gamma   90.00
#
_symmetry.space_group_name_H-M   'P 1'
#
loop_
_entity.id
_entity.type
_entity.pdbx_description
1 polymer ?
#
loop_
_entity_poly.entity_id
_entity_poly.type
_entity_poly.pdbx_seq_one_letter_code
_entity_poly.pdbx_strand_id
1 'polypeptide(L)'
;MSDHSKRSITHTRARVHSPWPHRFALVTAASTLLLIFVGGLVTNTGAGLAVPDWPTTFGYNMFLYPWSQMVGGIFYEHSHRLIGSIVGLLTIVLATLLWVKESSRTARWLGVTAVGAVIIQGVLGGLRVILISVGNELALTHGLFAQAFFALTASLVVLTSAEWTHRPRQVVVADTGAIKRLCLLTTGCVYIQIFFGGMLTHIGDWILAHLVCAALVTFLVWRLAIRIFTPHSDQMKLAQPVTLLIGLLVLQLLLGLGSYVNRFTSVEIPYAAFAQLALPTTHRITGALMLAVCIVLTLRAYRLPALRQAAPSQGLLAERVRA
;
A
#
# COMPACT_ATOMS: atom_id res chain seq x y z
N MET A 1 19.95 -60.11 -24.01
CA MET A 1 21.12 -59.44 -23.40
C MET A 1 21.27 -58.09 -24.10
N SER A 2 21.16 -56.98 -23.33
CA SER A 2 21.35 -55.54 -23.67
C SER A 2 20.63 -55.01 -24.93
N ASP A 3 19.78 -53.99 -24.89
CA ASP A 3 20.02 -52.67 -24.29
C ASP A 3 18.66 -51.96 -24.09
N HIS A 4 18.11 -52.10 -22.88
CA HIS A 4 17.02 -51.26 -22.39
C HIS A 4 17.62 -50.03 -21.70
N SER A 5 16.95 -48.89 -21.86
CA SER A 5 17.10 -47.70 -21.01
C SER A 5 18.15 -46.67 -21.45
N LYS A 6 17.93 -46.04 -22.61
CA LYS A 6 18.20 -44.60 -22.75
C LYS A 6 17.25 -43.84 -21.82
N ARG A 7 17.65 -43.70 -20.55
CA ARG A 7 17.05 -42.78 -19.58
C ARG A 7 17.07 -41.38 -20.20
N SER A 8 15.92 -40.96 -20.70
CA SER A 8 15.58 -39.57 -20.92
C SER A 8 15.64 -38.87 -19.55
N ILE A 9 16.82 -38.36 -19.20
CA ILE A 9 16.97 -37.38 -18.13
C ILE A 9 16.39 -36.07 -18.68
N THR A 10 15.06 -35.96 -18.63
CA THR A 10 14.39 -34.66 -18.64
C THR A 10 14.87 -33.94 -17.39
N HIS A 11 15.96 -33.18 -17.52
CA HIS A 11 16.27 -32.10 -16.61
C HIS A 11 15.10 -31.13 -16.68
N THR A 12 14.11 -31.32 -15.81
CA THR A 12 13.22 -30.26 -15.38
C THR A 12 14.13 -29.22 -14.71
N ARG A 13 14.73 -28.32 -15.51
CA ARG A 13 15.37 -27.11 -15.00
C ARG A 13 14.27 -26.40 -14.22
N ALA A 14 14.27 -26.56 -12.90
CA ALA A 14 13.53 -25.69 -12.02
C ALA A 14 13.90 -24.27 -12.46
N ARG A 15 12.95 -23.50 -13.00
CA ARG A 15 13.21 -22.12 -13.39
C ARG A 15 13.65 -21.41 -12.12
N VAL A 16 14.95 -21.13 -12.01
CA VAL A 16 15.48 -20.34 -10.89
C VAL A 16 14.90 -18.94 -11.08
N HIS A 17 13.89 -18.62 -10.27
CA HIS A 17 13.28 -17.30 -10.29
C HIS A 17 14.32 -16.26 -9.87
N SER A 18 14.44 -15.19 -10.65
CA SER A 18 15.38 -14.12 -10.32
C SER A 18 14.89 -13.37 -9.07
N PRO A 19 15.72 -13.12 -8.06
CA PRO A 19 15.29 -12.38 -6.86
C PRO A 19 15.18 -10.86 -7.11
N TRP A 20 15.69 -10.37 -8.24
CA TRP A 20 15.84 -8.95 -8.53
C TRP A 20 14.50 -8.18 -8.64
N PRO A 21 13.46 -8.66 -9.34
CA PRO A 21 12.17 -7.97 -9.36
C PRO A 21 11.59 -7.76 -7.96
N HIS A 22 11.70 -8.76 -7.08
CA HIS A 22 11.23 -8.66 -5.71
C HIS A 22 12.01 -7.65 -4.87
N ARG A 23 13.35 -7.69 -4.95
CA ARG A 23 14.23 -6.74 -4.25
C ARG A 23 13.94 -5.30 -4.69
N PHE A 24 13.79 -5.06 -6.00
CA PHE A 24 13.44 -3.73 -6.51
C PHE A 24 12.02 -3.32 -6.12
N ALA A 25 11.06 -4.24 -6.07
CA ALA A 25 9.72 -3.92 -5.57
C ALA A 25 9.75 -3.48 -4.09
N LEU A 26 10.54 -4.15 -3.26
CA LEU A 26 10.73 -3.78 -1.84
C LEU A 26 11.37 -2.40 -1.70
N VAL A 27 12.46 -2.15 -2.44
CA VAL A 27 13.15 -0.85 -2.43
C VAL A 27 12.21 0.25 -2.92
N THR A 28 11.46 0.02 -4.00
CA THR A 28 10.50 1.00 -4.54
C THR A 28 9.38 1.30 -3.53
N ALA A 29 8.83 0.28 -2.88
CA ALA A 29 7.81 0.46 -1.85
C ALA A 29 8.37 1.23 -0.63
N ALA A 30 9.56 0.87 -0.16
CA ALA A 30 10.21 1.56 0.96
C ALA A 30 10.52 3.04 0.63
N SER A 31 11.06 3.32 -0.57
CA SER A 31 11.30 4.69 -1.04
C SER A 31 9.99 5.47 -1.23
N THR A 32 8.91 4.81 -1.65
CA THR A 32 7.58 5.43 -1.74
C THR A 32 7.01 5.77 -0.36
N LEU A 33 7.20 4.91 0.64
CA LEU A 33 6.81 5.21 2.01
C LEU A 33 7.59 6.41 2.57
N LEU A 34 8.91 6.45 2.31
CA LEU A 34 9.75 7.61 2.65
C LEU A 34 9.26 8.88 1.93
N LEU A 35 8.89 8.78 0.65
CA LEU A 35 8.34 9.90 -0.12
C LEU A 35 7.05 10.44 0.50
N ILE A 36 6.14 9.56 0.92
CA ILE A 36 4.90 9.94 1.62
C ILE A 36 5.23 10.62 2.96
N PHE A 37 6.26 10.14 3.67
CA PHE A 37 6.67 10.73 4.95
C PHE A 37 7.16 12.16 4.74
N VAL A 38 8.08 12.37 3.79
CA VAL A 38 8.59 13.69 3.45
C VAL A 38 7.47 14.58 2.90
N GLY A 39 6.52 14.05 2.13
CA GLY A 39 5.34 14.80 1.68
C GLY A 39 4.43 15.23 2.85
N GLY A 40 4.34 14.40 3.89
CA GLY A 40 3.73 14.75 5.17
C GLY A 40 4.42 15.92 5.86
N LEU A 41 5.75 15.91 5.90
CA LEU A 41 6.54 17.04 6.41
C LEU A 41 6.29 18.32 5.62
N VAL A 42 6.29 18.24 4.28
CA VAL A 42 6.02 19.40 3.40
C VAL A 42 4.63 20.00 3.69
N THR A 43 3.62 19.15 3.89
CA THR A 43 2.26 19.62 4.22
C THR A 43 2.23 20.29 5.59
N ASN A 44 2.77 19.63 6.62
CA ASN A 44 2.64 20.07 8.01
C ASN A 44 3.58 21.23 8.38
N THR A 45 4.63 21.48 7.58
CA THR A 45 5.50 22.66 7.72
C THR A 45 5.03 23.84 6.86
N GLY A 46 3.97 23.68 6.06
CA GLY A 46 3.52 24.72 5.12
C GLY A 46 4.47 24.96 3.95
N ALA A 47 5.47 24.09 3.75
CA ALA A 47 6.50 24.24 2.73
C ALA A 47 6.03 23.93 1.30
N GLY A 48 4.74 23.65 1.09
CA GLY A 48 4.22 23.15 -0.18
C GLY A 48 4.30 24.12 -1.37
N LEU A 49 4.56 25.40 -1.09
CA LEU A 49 4.72 26.51 -2.06
C LEU A 49 6.03 27.28 -1.81
N ALA A 50 7.02 26.67 -1.14
CA ALA A 50 8.30 27.31 -0.84
C ALA A 50 9.15 27.54 -2.11
N VAL A 51 8.93 26.74 -3.15
CA VAL A 51 9.52 26.82 -4.48
C VAL A 51 8.39 27.12 -5.48
N PRO A 52 8.30 28.33 -6.05
CA PRO A 52 7.13 28.79 -6.80
C PRO A 52 7.08 28.34 -8.27
N ASP A 53 8.03 27.51 -8.71
CA ASP A 53 8.15 27.02 -10.07
C ASP A 53 8.26 25.49 -10.13
N TRP A 54 7.90 24.92 -11.29
CA TRP A 54 8.06 23.51 -11.64
C TRP A 54 8.14 23.41 -13.18
N PRO A 55 8.98 22.54 -13.78
CA PRO A 55 9.82 21.50 -13.16
C PRO A 55 11.17 22.00 -12.62
N THR A 56 11.48 23.28 -12.78
CA THR A 56 12.69 23.92 -12.24
C THR A 56 12.59 24.17 -10.73
N THR A 57 13.68 24.66 -10.14
CA THR A 57 13.70 25.20 -8.76
C THR A 57 14.38 26.56 -8.82
N PHE A 58 13.60 27.64 -8.72
CA PHE A 58 14.03 29.02 -8.92
C PHE A 58 14.76 29.24 -10.26
N GLY A 59 14.26 28.62 -11.33
CA GLY A 59 14.87 28.68 -12.67
C GLY A 59 16.09 27.78 -12.86
N TYR A 60 16.61 27.15 -11.80
CA TYR A 60 17.65 26.13 -11.92
C TYR A 60 17.07 24.82 -12.43
N ASN A 61 17.89 24.05 -13.14
CA ASN A 61 17.62 22.62 -13.29
C ASN A 61 17.49 22.00 -11.89
N MET A 62 16.40 21.27 -11.64
CA MET A 62 16.07 20.71 -10.32
C MET A 62 17.20 19.86 -9.73
N PHE A 63 17.97 19.12 -10.55
CA PHE A 63 19.05 18.26 -10.05
C PHE A 63 20.35 19.01 -9.75
N LEU A 64 20.45 20.27 -10.17
CA LEU A 64 21.64 21.11 -10.04
C LEU A 64 21.40 22.31 -9.10
N TYR A 65 20.25 22.36 -8.43
CA TYR A 65 19.97 23.42 -7.47
C TYR A 65 20.99 23.39 -6.31
N PRO A 66 21.58 24.53 -5.91
CA PRO A 66 22.66 24.53 -4.92
C PRO A 66 22.21 24.04 -3.55
N TRP A 67 22.89 23.03 -3.01
CA TRP A 67 22.62 22.46 -1.68
C TRP A 67 22.66 23.50 -0.55
N SER A 68 23.53 24.51 -0.66
CA SER A 68 23.62 25.61 0.31
C SER A 68 22.37 26.50 0.37
N GLN A 69 21.52 26.47 -0.67
CA GLN A 69 20.28 27.25 -0.74
C GLN A 69 19.04 26.43 -0.35
N MET A 70 19.19 25.14 -0.02
CA MET A 70 18.13 24.29 0.49
C MET A 70 17.92 24.51 1.99
N VAL A 71 17.39 25.69 2.36
CA VAL A 71 17.19 26.11 3.75
C VAL A 71 15.70 26.33 4.03
N GLY A 72 15.26 26.04 5.26
CA GLY A 72 13.87 26.25 5.69
C GLY A 72 12.86 25.44 4.87
N GLY A 73 11.79 26.07 4.41
CA GLY A 73 10.75 25.42 3.58
C GLY A 73 11.30 24.80 2.28
N ILE A 74 12.31 25.45 1.67
CA ILE A 74 12.92 24.97 0.42
C ILE A 74 13.55 23.60 0.63
N PHE A 75 14.17 23.35 1.79
CA PHE A 75 14.75 22.05 2.12
C PHE A 75 13.70 20.93 2.03
N TYR A 76 12.53 21.12 2.65
CA TYR A 76 11.47 20.11 2.67
C TYR A 76 10.90 19.88 1.28
N GLU A 77 10.55 20.96 0.58
CA GLU A 77 9.90 20.84 -0.72
C GLU A 77 10.84 20.27 -1.78
N HIS A 78 12.06 20.79 -1.88
CA HIS A 78 13.02 20.34 -2.87
C HIS A 78 13.48 18.90 -2.60
N SER A 79 13.70 18.53 -1.33
CA SER A 79 14.00 17.13 -0.98
C SER A 79 12.87 16.18 -1.37
N HIS A 80 11.61 16.58 -1.20
CA HIS A 80 10.46 15.81 -1.65
C HIS A 80 10.48 15.59 -3.18
N ARG A 81 10.79 16.63 -3.96
CA ARG A 81 10.90 16.55 -5.43
C ARG A 81 12.03 15.60 -5.88
N LEU A 82 13.19 15.66 -5.23
CA LEU A 82 14.33 14.78 -5.51
C LEU A 82 14.00 13.31 -5.19
N ILE A 83 13.40 13.03 -4.03
CA ILE A 83 12.96 11.68 -3.68
C ILE A 83 11.88 11.19 -4.66
N GLY A 84 10.97 12.06 -5.09
CA GLY A 84 9.98 11.75 -6.13
C GLY A 84 10.63 11.30 -7.43
N SER A 85 11.70 11.96 -7.85
CA SER A 85 12.48 11.58 -9.03
C SER A 85 13.16 10.22 -8.86
N ILE A 86 13.70 9.94 -7.68
CA ILE A 86 14.27 8.62 -7.34
C ILE A 86 13.20 7.53 -7.41
N VAL A 87 12.02 7.76 -6.83
CA VAL A 87 10.89 6.80 -6.90
C VAL A 87 10.44 6.58 -8.35
N GLY A 88 10.40 7.64 -9.17
CA GLY A 88 10.13 7.54 -10.60
C GLY A 88 11.14 6.62 -11.32
N LEU A 89 12.44 6.85 -11.11
CA LEU A 89 13.51 6.02 -11.69
C LEU A 89 13.43 4.56 -11.21
N LEU A 90 13.25 4.34 -9.91
CA LEU A 90 13.10 3.00 -9.34
C LEU A 90 11.90 2.26 -9.95
N THR A 91 10.80 2.98 -10.20
CA THR A 91 9.59 2.42 -10.82
C THR A 91 9.84 2.01 -12.27
N ILE A 92 10.58 2.81 -13.05
CA ILE A 92 10.96 2.46 -14.43
C ILE A 92 11.87 1.23 -14.45
N VAL A 93 12.87 1.19 -13.56
CA VAL A 93 13.77 0.03 -13.44
C VAL A 93 12.99 -1.22 -13.03
N LEU A 94 12.08 -1.11 -12.06
CA LEU A 94 11.20 -2.20 -11.63
C LEU A 94 10.33 -2.71 -12.79
N ALA A 95 9.66 -1.82 -13.52
CA ALA A 95 8.83 -2.20 -14.67
C ALA A 95 9.66 -2.93 -15.75
N THR A 96 10.87 -2.46 -16.02
CA THR A 96 11.80 -3.10 -16.96
C THR A 96 12.20 -4.50 -16.47
N LEU A 97 12.56 -4.64 -15.20
CA LEU A 97 12.92 -5.92 -14.59
C LEU A 97 11.74 -6.91 -14.60
N LEU A 98 10.52 -6.43 -14.35
CA LEU A 98 9.30 -7.24 -14.45
C LEU A 98 9.10 -7.73 -15.89
N TRP A 99 9.29 -6.87 -16.88
CA TRP A 99 9.11 -7.24 -18.29
C TRP A 99 10.13 -8.30 -18.75
N VAL A 100 11.38 -8.16 -18.33
CA VAL A 100 12.49 -9.04 -18.74
C VAL A 100 12.55 -10.34 -17.93
N LYS A 101 12.32 -10.28 -16.61
CA LYS A 101 12.62 -11.40 -15.69
C LYS A 101 11.39 -12.05 -15.07
N GLU A 102 10.27 -11.35 -14.96
CA GLU A 102 9.07 -11.88 -14.32
C GLU A 102 8.20 -12.62 -15.33
N SER A 103 7.62 -13.77 -15.00
CA SER A 103 6.78 -14.55 -15.92
C SER A 103 5.30 -14.18 -15.81
N SER A 104 4.88 -13.63 -14.68
CA SER A 104 3.51 -13.19 -14.44
C SER A 104 3.11 -12.02 -15.33
N ARG A 105 2.17 -12.26 -16.27
CA ARG A 105 1.58 -11.21 -17.12
C ARG A 105 0.95 -10.10 -16.27
N THR A 106 0.31 -10.44 -15.16
CA THR A 106 -0.29 -9.45 -14.26
C THR A 106 0.78 -8.54 -13.63
N ALA A 107 1.87 -9.11 -13.13
CA ALA A 107 2.94 -8.31 -12.52
C ALA A 107 3.59 -7.37 -13.54
N ARG A 108 3.81 -7.84 -14.77
CA ARG A 108 4.29 -7.03 -15.89
C ARG A 108 3.42 -5.82 -16.17
N TRP A 109 2.11 -6.02 -16.39
CA TRP A 109 1.19 -4.93 -16.68
C TRP A 109 1.03 -3.97 -15.50
N LEU A 110 1.01 -4.47 -14.26
CA LEU A 110 1.00 -3.60 -13.07
C LEU A 110 2.29 -2.77 -12.95
N GLY A 111 3.44 -3.27 -13.40
CA GLY A 111 4.67 -2.49 -13.50
C GLY A 111 4.54 -1.31 -14.49
N VAL A 112 3.94 -1.55 -15.66
CA VAL A 112 3.63 -0.49 -16.64
C VAL A 112 2.62 0.52 -16.07
N THR A 113 1.57 0.03 -15.42
CA THR A 113 0.61 0.89 -14.71
C THR A 113 1.28 1.73 -13.65
N ALA A 114 2.26 1.19 -12.91
CA ALA A 114 3.01 1.94 -11.91
C ALA A 114 3.82 3.08 -12.54
N VAL A 115 4.42 2.87 -13.73
CA VAL A 115 5.11 3.94 -14.47
C VAL A 115 4.13 5.05 -14.87
N GLY A 116 2.96 4.69 -15.42
CA GLY A 116 1.93 5.69 -15.72
C GLY A 116 1.46 6.45 -14.48
N ALA A 117 1.24 5.74 -13.37
CA ALA A 117 0.81 6.30 -12.10
C ALA A 117 1.84 7.27 -11.51
N VAL A 118 3.13 6.94 -11.52
CA VAL A 118 4.17 7.83 -10.96
C VAL A 118 4.38 9.09 -11.83
N ILE A 119 4.17 9.00 -13.15
CA ILE A 119 4.15 10.18 -14.04
C ILE A 119 2.99 11.09 -13.68
N ILE A 120 1.78 10.54 -13.54
CA ILE A 120 0.59 11.30 -13.12
C ILE A 120 0.83 11.95 -11.74
N GLN A 121 1.47 11.23 -10.81
CA GLN A 121 1.86 11.79 -9.51
C GLN A 121 2.80 12.99 -9.63
N GLY A 122 3.84 12.89 -10.46
CA GLY A 122 4.77 13.99 -10.72
C GLY A 122 4.07 15.21 -11.32
N VAL A 123 3.16 14.99 -12.28
CA VAL A 123 2.34 16.05 -12.88
C VAL A 123 1.41 16.68 -11.85
N LEU A 124 0.64 15.90 -11.09
CA LEU A 124 -0.23 16.42 -10.02
C LEU A 124 0.57 17.21 -8.97
N GLY A 125 1.77 16.73 -8.63
CA GLY A 125 2.69 17.39 -7.70
C GLY A 125 3.24 18.72 -8.23
N GLY A 126 3.54 18.82 -9.53
CA GLY A 126 3.93 20.07 -10.18
C GLY A 126 2.76 21.05 -10.34
N LEU A 127 1.61 20.54 -10.78
CA LEU A 127 0.40 21.35 -10.97
C LEU A 127 -0.06 22.03 -9.67
N ARG A 128 0.01 21.35 -8.52
CA ARG A 128 -0.38 21.97 -7.24
C ARG A 128 0.48 23.16 -6.83
N VAL A 129 1.71 23.26 -7.34
CA VAL A 129 2.62 24.38 -7.05
C VAL A 129 2.29 25.59 -7.93
N ILE A 130 1.95 25.35 -9.20
CA ILE A 130 1.71 26.44 -10.17
C ILE A 130 0.23 26.87 -10.24
N LEU A 131 -0.73 25.97 -10.00
CA LEU A 131 -2.17 26.26 -10.03
C LEU A 131 -2.68 26.54 -8.62
N ILE A 132 -2.21 27.64 -8.04
CA ILE A 132 -2.47 28.01 -6.63
C ILE A 132 -3.97 28.08 -6.31
N SER A 133 -4.81 28.54 -7.25
CA SER A 133 -6.26 28.69 -7.05
C SER A 133 -7.01 27.37 -6.79
N VAL A 134 -6.45 26.23 -7.20
CA VAL A 134 -6.99 24.88 -6.98
C VAL A 134 -5.97 23.98 -6.24
N GLY A 135 -5.03 24.61 -5.53
CA GLY A 135 -3.89 23.94 -4.92
C GLY A 135 -4.29 22.94 -3.84
N ASN A 136 -5.36 23.21 -3.08
CA ASN A 136 -5.86 22.33 -2.02
C ASN A 136 -6.49 21.05 -2.58
N GLU A 137 -7.29 21.17 -3.64
CA GLU A 137 -7.92 20.04 -4.34
C GLU A 137 -6.86 19.16 -5.03
N LEU A 138 -5.84 19.80 -5.62
CA LEU A 138 -4.71 19.10 -6.20
C LEU A 138 -3.84 18.44 -5.12
N ALA A 139 -3.62 19.07 -3.96
CA ALA A 139 -2.89 18.47 -2.84
C ALA A 139 -3.63 17.25 -2.28
N LEU A 140 -4.96 17.34 -2.11
CA LEU A 140 -5.81 16.22 -1.74
C LEU A 140 -5.69 15.06 -2.74
N THR A 141 -5.88 15.36 -4.03
CA THR A 141 -5.87 14.36 -5.10
C THR A 141 -4.49 13.72 -5.24
N HIS A 142 -3.42 14.52 -5.20
CA HIS A 142 -2.04 14.07 -5.19
C HIS A 142 -1.77 13.14 -4.00
N GLY A 143 -2.17 13.55 -2.79
CA GLY A 143 -2.00 12.76 -1.57
C GLY A 143 -2.76 11.43 -1.58
N LEU A 144 -4.00 11.42 -2.08
CA LEU A 144 -4.79 10.18 -2.22
C LEU A 144 -4.19 9.23 -3.23
N PHE A 145 -3.79 9.77 -4.38
CA PHE A 145 -3.22 8.97 -5.44
C PHE A 145 -1.82 8.45 -5.05
N ALA A 146 -1.06 9.16 -4.20
CA ALA A 146 0.17 8.64 -3.61
C ALA A 146 -0.07 7.39 -2.75
N GLN A 147 -1.18 7.35 -2.00
CA GLN A 147 -1.58 6.20 -1.18
C GLN A 147 -2.01 5.01 -2.06
N ALA A 148 -2.74 5.27 -3.16
CA ALA A 148 -3.06 4.26 -4.15
C ALA A 148 -1.82 3.71 -4.86
N PHE A 149 -0.87 4.59 -5.22
CA PHE A 149 0.42 4.20 -5.79
C PHE A 149 1.24 3.36 -4.80
N PHE A 150 1.27 3.72 -3.52
CA PHE A 150 1.91 2.91 -2.49
C PHE A 150 1.27 1.51 -2.37
N ALA A 151 -0.06 1.42 -2.37
CA ALA A 151 -0.78 0.13 -2.38
C ALA A 151 -0.46 -0.71 -3.64
N LEU A 152 -0.27 -0.07 -4.80
CA LEU A 152 0.19 -0.71 -6.03
C LEU A 152 1.62 -1.27 -5.88
N THR A 153 2.56 -0.49 -5.32
CA THR A 153 3.93 -0.99 -5.06
C THR A 153 3.93 -2.15 -4.06
N ALA A 154 3.13 -2.09 -2.99
CA ALA A 154 2.94 -3.18 -2.03
C ALA A 154 2.35 -4.43 -2.71
N SER A 155 1.43 -4.25 -3.66
CA SER A 155 0.90 -5.35 -4.48
C SER A 155 2.00 -5.99 -5.33
N LEU A 156 2.85 -5.19 -5.98
CA LEU A 156 4.00 -5.70 -6.74
C LEU A 156 5.00 -6.46 -5.84
N VAL A 157 5.23 -6.02 -4.60
CA VAL A 157 6.03 -6.77 -3.61
C VAL A 157 5.45 -8.16 -3.37
N VAL A 158 4.14 -8.26 -3.17
CA VAL A 158 3.46 -9.54 -2.99
C VAL A 158 3.58 -10.41 -4.24
N LEU A 159 3.26 -9.87 -5.41
CA LEU A 159 3.23 -10.63 -6.68
C LEU A 159 4.60 -11.16 -7.10
N THR A 160 5.67 -10.47 -6.74
CA THR A 160 7.06 -10.86 -7.02
C THR A 160 7.68 -11.74 -5.93
N SER A 161 6.97 -11.96 -4.82
CA SER A 161 7.50 -12.75 -3.71
C SER A 161 7.64 -14.24 -4.09
N ALA A 162 8.61 -14.91 -3.47
CA ALA A 162 8.77 -16.36 -3.60
C ALA A 162 7.48 -17.11 -3.21
N GLU A 163 6.76 -16.61 -2.21
CA GLU A 163 5.45 -17.13 -1.80
C GLU A 163 4.45 -17.13 -2.96
N TRP A 164 4.33 -16.02 -3.70
CA TRP A 164 3.35 -15.88 -4.77
C TRP A 164 3.64 -16.75 -5.99
N THR A 165 4.91 -17.10 -6.16
CA THR A 165 5.37 -18.00 -7.22
C THR A 165 5.00 -19.47 -6.93
N HIS A 166 5.11 -19.92 -5.68
CA HIS A 166 4.82 -21.31 -5.30
C HIS A 166 3.34 -21.52 -5.01
N ARG A 167 2.68 -22.48 -5.68
CA ARG A 167 1.25 -22.77 -5.41
C ARG A 167 1.04 -23.00 -3.91
N PRO A 168 -0.04 -22.45 -3.31
CA PRO A 168 -0.37 -22.78 -1.93
C PRO A 168 -0.50 -24.30 -1.81
N ARG A 169 0.08 -24.90 -0.76
CA ARG A 169 -0.36 -26.23 -0.33
C ARG A 169 -1.88 -26.15 -0.17
N GLN A 170 -2.60 -27.16 -0.65
CA GLN A 170 -4.07 -27.21 -0.59
C GLN A 170 -4.51 -27.20 0.88
N VAL A 171 -4.66 -26.00 1.45
CA VAL A 171 -5.29 -25.80 2.74
C VAL A 171 -6.71 -25.37 2.42
N VAL A 172 -7.63 -26.28 2.71
CA VAL A 172 -9.06 -26.07 2.54
C VAL A 172 -9.52 -25.14 3.67
N VAL A 173 -9.94 -23.93 3.32
CA VAL A 173 -10.43 -22.93 4.27
C VAL A 173 -11.94 -22.85 4.21
N ALA A 174 -12.62 -23.18 5.31
CA ALA A 174 -14.05 -22.94 5.47
C ALA A 174 -14.34 -21.42 5.39
N ASP A 175 -15.43 -21.03 4.73
CA ASP A 175 -15.89 -19.64 4.59
C ASP A 175 -14.89 -18.67 3.90
N THR A 176 -14.11 -19.19 2.94
CA THR A 176 -13.18 -18.38 2.14
C THR A 176 -13.86 -17.15 1.49
N GLY A 177 -15.13 -17.29 1.09
CA GLY A 177 -15.89 -16.20 0.46
C GLY A 177 -16.18 -15.01 1.39
N ALA A 178 -16.47 -15.24 2.67
CA ALA A 178 -16.63 -14.15 3.63
C ALA A 178 -15.29 -13.47 3.93
N ILE A 179 -14.20 -14.23 4.06
CA ILE A 179 -12.85 -13.66 4.31
C ILE A 179 -12.44 -12.75 3.13
N LYS A 180 -12.59 -13.20 1.88
CA LYS A 180 -12.29 -12.39 0.69
C LYS A 180 -13.06 -11.07 0.69
N ARG A 181 -14.38 -11.14 0.94
CA ARG A 181 -15.23 -9.93 1.01
C ARG A 181 -14.82 -9.01 2.15
N LEU A 182 -14.55 -9.55 3.33
CA LEU A 182 -14.16 -8.75 4.49
C LEU A 182 -12.80 -8.07 4.31
N CYS A 183 -11.81 -8.75 3.74
CA CYS A 183 -10.53 -8.14 3.38
C CYS A 183 -10.71 -7.00 2.36
N LEU A 184 -11.51 -7.22 1.31
CA LEU A 184 -11.80 -6.21 0.29
C LEU A 184 -12.52 -5.00 0.89
N LEU A 185 -13.57 -5.22 1.68
CA LEU A 185 -14.32 -4.17 2.36
C LEU A 185 -13.43 -3.38 3.33
N THR A 186 -12.59 -4.06 4.11
CA THR A 186 -11.65 -3.40 5.03
C THR A 186 -10.64 -2.56 4.25
N THR A 187 -10.10 -3.08 3.15
CA THR A 187 -9.16 -2.32 2.29
C THR A 187 -9.82 -1.06 1.72
N GLY A 188 -11.02 -1.20 1.15
CA GLY A 188 -11.78 -0.08 0.63
C GLY A 188 -12.12 0.96 1.72
N CYS A 189 -12.54 0.50 2.90
CA CYS A 189 -12.87 1.38 4.01
C CYS A 189 -11.65 2.12 4.55
N VAL A 190 -10.48 1.48 4.62
CA VAL A 190 -9.22 2.16 4.99
C VAL A 190 -8.84 3.22 3.95
N TYR A 191 -9.03 2.95 2.65
CA TYR A 191 -8.79 3.95 1.62
C TYR A 191 -9.77 5.14 1.71
N ILE A 192 -11.05 4.89 2.02
CA ILE A 192 -12.04 5.94 2.29
C ILE A 192 -11.70 6.72 3.58
N GLN A 193 -11.16 6.05 4.60
CA GLN A 193 -10.67 6.72 5.80
C GLN A 193 -9.53 7.71 5.49
N ILE A 194 -8.61 7.29 4.62
CA ILE A 194 -7.52 8.15 4.11
C ILE A 194 -8.11 9.33 3.32
N PHE A 195 -9.15 9.12 2.52
CA PHE A 195 -9.90 10.20 1.85
C PHE A 195 -10.42 11.23 2.86
N PHE A 196 -11.16 10.82 3.89
CA PHE A 196 -11.65 11.75 4.89
C PHE A 196 -10.53 12.43 5.70
N GLY A 197 -9.42 11.74 5.95
CA GLY A 197 -8.24 12.35 6.57
C GLY A 197 -7.58 13.41 5.67
N GLY A 198 -7.55 13.17 4.36
CA GLY A 198 -7.12 14.13 3.35
C GLY A 198 -8.04 15.34 3.28
N MET A 199 -9.36 15.13 3.26
CA MET A 199 -10.36 16.20 3.30
C MET A 199 -10.17 17.07 4.54
N LEU A 200 -9.97 16.46 5.72
CA LEU A 200 -9.69 17.18 6.96
C LEU A 200 -8.39 18.01 6.91
N THR A 201 -7.39 17.52 6.19
CA THR A 201 -6.09 18.21 6.09
C THR A 201 -6.11 19.37 5.10
N HIS A 202 -6.73 19.19 3.93
CA HIS A 202 -6.59 20.12 2.80
C HIS A 202 -7.84 20.98 2.55
N ILE A 203 -9.03 20.49 2.92
CA ILE A 203 -10.31 21.18 2.65
C ILE A 203 -10.92 21.75 3.94
N GLY A 204 -10.85 21.01 5.05
CA GLY A 204 -11.38 21.45 6.34
C GLY A 204 -12.45 20.52 6.92
N ASP A 205 -13.56 21.08 7.39
CA ASP A 205 -14.58 20.51 8.30
C ASP A 205 -15.19 19.14 7.89
N TRP A 206 -14.42 18.06 8.04
CA TRP A 206 -14.80 16.67 7.73
C TRP A 206 -14.53 15.72 8.90
N ILE A 207 -14.42 16.28 10.10
CA ILE A 207 -13.99 15.54 11.29
C ILE A 207 -14.98 14.45 11.70
N LEU A 208 -16.28 14.72 11.63
CA LEU A 208 -17.31 13.73 11.95
C LEU A 208 -17.25 12.55 10.99
N ALA A 209 -17.13 12.80 9.68
CA ALA A 209 -16.99 11.75 8.68
C ALA A 209 -15.74 10.92 8.90
N HIS A 210 -14.62 11.56 9.26
CA HIS A 210 -13.36 10.89 9.60
C HIS A 210 -13.49 10.01 10.85
N LEU A 211 -14.19 10.45 11.89
CA LEU A 211 -14.40 9.68 13.12
C LEU A 211 -15.36 8.50 12.93
N VAL A 212 -16.47 8.71 12.21
CA VAL A 212 -17.44 7.64 11.91
C VAL A 212 -16.78 6.55 11.05
N CYS A 213 -16.01 6.95 10.04
CA CYS A 213 -15.31 5.98 9.21
C CYS A 213 -14.16 5.28 9.98
N ALA A 214 -13.49 5.95 10.93
CA ALA A 214 -12.52 5.31 11.83
C ALA A 214 -13.16 4.23 12.71
N ALA A 215 -14.36 4.49 13.24
CA ALA A 215 -15.13 3.50 14.00
C ALA A 215 -15.51 2.29 13.12
N LEU A 216 -15.93 2.53 11.88
CA LEU A 216 -16.23 1.47 10.91
C LEU A 216 -14.98 0.64 10.57
N VAL A 217 -13.83 1.27 10.30
CA VAL A 217 -12.56 0.57 10.07
C VAL A 217 -12.21 -0.30 11.28
N THR A 218 -12.33 0.25 12.49
CA THR A 218 -12.07 -0.48 13.75
C THR A 218 -12.95 -1.72 13.86
N PHE A 219 -14.25 -1.58 13.60
CA PHE A 219 -15.19 -2.70 13.60
C PHE A 219 -14.85 -3.76 12.55
N LEU A 220 -14.49 -3.36 11.32
CA LEU A 220 -14.12 -4.29 10.25
C LEU A 220 -12.83 -5.05 10.58
N VAL A 221 -11.82 -4.38 11.13
CA VAL A 221 -10.57 -5.01 11.58
C VAL A 221 -10.84 -6.00 12.73
N TRP A 222 -11.68 -5.62 13.70
CA TRP A 222 -12.09 -6.53 14.78
C TRP A 222 -12.80 -7.77 14.25
N ARG A 223 -13.76 -7.61 13.33
CA ARG A 223 -14.43 -8.75 12.69
C ARG A 223 -13.46 -9.63 11.90
N LEU A 224 -12.50 -9.02 11.21
CA LEU A 224 -11.47 -9.74 10.45
C LEU A 224 -10.57 -10.54 11.39
N ALA A 225 -10.20 -9.96 12.53
CA ALA A 225 -9.41 -10.62 13.57
C ALA A 225 -10.12 -11.85 14.14
N ILE A 226 -11.40 -11.74 14.51
CA ILE A 226 -12.18 -12.91 14.98
C ILE A 226 -12.23 -14.00 13.92
N ARG A 227 -12.53 -13.64 12.67
CA ARG A 227 -12.65 -14.62 11.58
C ARG A 227 -11.35 -15.30 11.19
N ILE A 228 -10.20 -14.68 11.44
CA ILE A 228 -8.89 -15.25 11.15
C ILE A 228 -8.34 -16.01 12.37
N PHE A 229 -8.42 -15.47 13.59
CA PHE A 229 -7.85 -16.13 14.76
C PHE A 229 -8.66 -17.33 15.26
N THR A 230 -10.00 -17.33 15.16
CA THR A 230 -10.79 -18.46 15.67
C THR A 230 -10.61 -19.75 14.86
N PRO A 231 -10.64 -19.74 13.52
CA PRO A 231 -10.54 -20.97 12.73
C PRO A 231 -9.17 -21.16 12.04
N HIS A 232 -8.29 -20.15 12.05
CA HIS A 232 -7.06 -20.11 11.25
C HIS A 232 -5.84 -19.60 12.02
N SER A 233 -5.81 -19.74 13.35
CA SER A 233 -4.67 -19.36 14.20
C SER A 233 -3.33 -19.94 13.70
N ASP A 234 -3.38 -21.15 13.14
CA ASP A 234 -2.19 -21.88 12.69
C ASP A 234 -1.69 -21.41 11.31
N GLN A 235 -2.46 -20.57 10.61
CA GLN A 235 -2.08 -20.01 9.32
C GLN A 235 -1.32 -18.70 9.50
N MET A 236 -0.02 -18.81 9.84
CA MET A 236 0.87 -17.67 10.08
C MET A 236 0.81 -16.57 9.01
N LYS A 237 0.57 -16.94 7.74
CA LYS A 237 0.48 -16.03 6.59
C LYS A 237 -0.74 -15.09 6.62
N LEU A 238 -1.79 -15.46 7.34
CA LEU A 238 -2.99 -14.63 7.58
C LEU A 238 -2.97 -14.05 9.00
N ALA A 239 -2.52 -14.81 9.99
CA ALA A 239 -2.46 -14.37 11.38
C ALA A 239 -1.48 -13.21 11.59
N GLN A 240 -0.25 -13.30 11.05
CA GLN A 240 0.77 -12.25 11.27
C GLN A 240 0.37 -10.87 10.71
N PRO A 241 -0.13 -10.75 9.47
CA PRO A 241 -0.56 -9.44 8.98
C PRO A 241 -1.78 -8.90 9.75
N VAL A 242 -2.68 -9.75 10.24
CA VAL A 242 -3.79 -9.29 11.09
C VAL A 242 -3.29 -8.77 12.42
N THR A 243 -2.34 -9.46 13.07
CA THR A 243 -1.70 -8.96 14.30
C THR A 243 -1.03 -7.61 14.08
N LEU A 244 -0.29 -7.47 12.97
CA LEU A 244 0.31 -6.19 12.59
C LEU A 244 -0.76 -5.12 12.34
N LEU A 245 -1.86 -5.46 11.65
CA LEU A 245 -2.96 -4.52 11.39
C LEU A 245 -3.62 -4.04 12.68
N ILE A 246 -3.80 -4.92 13.67
CA ILE A 246 -4.32 -4.53 15.00
C ILE A 246 -3.35 -3.58 15.70
N GLY A 247 -2.05 -3.90 15.71
CA GLY A 247 -1.04 -3.02 16.30
C GLY A 247 -1.01 -1.64 15.64
N LEU A 248 -1.06 -1.60 14.31
CA LEU A 248 -1.14 -0.36 13.53
C LEU A 248 -2.44 0.40 13.79
N LEU A 249 -3.58 -0.29 13.93
CA LEU A 249 -4.86 0.34 14.27
C LEU A 249 -4.82 1.01 15.64
N VAL A 250 -4.29 0.32 16.66
CA VAL A 250 -4.12 0.91 18.01
C VAL A 250 -3.24 2.16 17.92
N LEU A 251 -2.10 2.06 17.24
CA LEU A 251 -1.22 3.21 17.02
C LEU A 251 -1.93 4.34 16.26
N GLN A 252 -2.71 4.02 15.23
CA GLN A 252 -3.47 5.00 14.44
C GLN A 252 -4.47 5.77 15.30
N LEU A 253 -5.21 5.07 16.16
CA LEU A 253 -6.19 5.67 17.06
C LEU A 253 -5.52 6.57 18.12
N LEU A 254 -4.40 6.13 18.71
CA LEU A 254 -3.63 6.93 19.66
C LEU A 254 -3.05 8.19 19.00
N LEU A 255 -2.45 8.05 17.82
CA LEU A 255 -1.93 9.19 17.05
C LEU A 255 -3.04 10.14 16.60
N GLY A 256 -4.22 9.60 16.25
CA GLY A 256 -5.39 10.36 15.85
C GLY A 256 -5.96 11.17 17.01
N LEU A 257 -6.08 10.55 18.19
CA LEU A 257 -6.47 11.22 19.42
C LEU A 257 -5.46 12.30 19.81
N GLY A 258 -4.17 11.99 19.76
CA GLY A 258 -3.10 12.97 20.01
C GLY A 258 -3.18 14.17 19.05
N SER A 259 -3.37 13.90 17.76
CA SER A 259 -3.54 14.94 16.73
C SER A 259 -4.80 15.78 16.97
N TYR A 260 -5.90 15.14 17.42
CA TYR A 260 -7.15 15.81 17.75
C TYR A 260 -6.97 16.76 18.94
N VAL A 261 -6.42 16.25 20.06
CA VAL A 261 -6.18 17.05 21.26
C VAL A 261 -5.27 18.23 20.93
N ASN A 262 -4.15 17.96 20.25
CA ASN A 262 -3.18 19.00 19.88
C ASN A 262 -3.76 20.10 18.96
N ARG A 263 -4.79 19.79 18.15
CA ARG A 263 -5.33 20.71 17.16
C ARG A 263 -6.63 21.39 17.58
N PHE A 264 -7.48 20.71 18.35
CA PHE A 264 -8.86 21.14 18.60
C PHE A 264 -9.16 21.41 20.08
N THR A 265 -8.21 21.21 20.99
CA THR A 265 -8.38 21.53 22.41
C THR A 265 -7.31 22.51 22.89
N SER A 266 -7.55 23.13 24.04
CA SER A 266 -6.61 24.04 24.70
C SER A 266 -5.62 23.30 25.61
N VAL A 267 -5.51 21.98 25.49
CA VAL A 267 -4.61 21.18 26.33
C VAL A 267 -3.18 21.35 25.84
N GLU A 268 -2.31 21.87 26.69
CA GLU A 268 -0.90 22.03 26.38
C GLU A 268 -0.19 20.67 26.36
N ILE A 269 0.37 20.31 25.21
CA ILE A 269 1.19 19.11 25.04
C ILE A 269 2.67 19.54 25.10
N PRO A 270 3.52 18.86 25.90
CA PRO A 270 4.95 19.12 25.92
C PRO A 270 5.57 19.06 24.52
N TYR A 271 6.54 19.95 24.24
CA TYR A 271 7.17 20.05 22.92
C TYR A 271 6.17 20.31 21.78
N ALA A 272 5.22 21.22 22.00
CA ALA A 272 4.11 21.51 21.08
C ALA A 272 4.52 21.63 19.60
N ALA A 273 5.61 22.34 19.28
CA ALA A 273 6.10 22.47 17.91
C ALA A 273 6.50 21.13 17.27
N PHE A 274 7.18 20.27 18.03
CA PHE A 274 7.51 18.92 17.57
C PHE A 274 6.26 18.05 17.46
N ALA A 275 5.35 18.11 18.43
CA ALA A 275 4.11 17.34 18.43
C ALA A 275 3.19 17.69 17.25
N GLN A 276 3.06 18.99 16.93
CA GLN A 276 2.31 19.51 15.78
C GLN A 276 2.80 18.95 14.43
N LEU A 277 4.09 18.65 14.32
CA LEU A 277 4.67 18.05 13.12
C LEU A 277 4.62 16.52 13.16
N ALA A 278 5.05 15.92 14.27
CA ALA A 278 5.26 14.49 14.40
C ALA A 278 3.95 13.70 14.41
N LEU A 279 2.92 14.16 15.14
CA LEU A 279 1.64 13.46 15.27
C LEU A 279 0.93 13.27 13.92
N PRO A 280 0.57 14.34 13.17
CA PRO A 280 -0.13 14.16 11.89
C PRO A 280 0.74 13.47 10.83
N THR A 281 2.05 13.71 10.81
CA THR A 281 2.96 13.04 9.87
C THR A 281 3.01 11.54 10.13
N THR A 282 3.15 11.13 11.40
CA THR A 282 3.19 9.71 11.79
C THR A 282 1.82 9.07 11.61
N HIS A 283 0.73 9.78 11.91
CA HIS A 283 -0.64 9.30 11.69
C HIS A 283 -0.90 9.00 10.20
N ARG A 284 -0.39 9.83 9.29
CA ARG A 284 -0.48 9.61 7.84
C ARG A 284 0.31 8.37 7.40
N ILE A 285 1.51 8.16 7.94
CA ILE A 285 2.36 7.01 7.62
C ILE A 285 1.78 5.70 8.16
N THR A 286 1.28 5.70 9.39
CA THR A 286 0.62 4.54 9.97
C THR A 286 -0.63 4.15 9.16
N GLY A 287 -1.41 5.13 8.68
CA GLY A 287 -2.52 4.89 7.76
C GLY A 287 -2.09 4.26 6.42
N ALA A 288 -0.97 4.71 5.85
CA ALA A 288 -0.39 4.13 4.63
C ALA A 288 0.01 2.66 4.84
N LEU A 289 0.65 2.37 5.98
CA LEU A 289 1.03 1.01 6.38
C LEU A 289 -0.19 0.11 6.59
N MET A 290 -1.25 0.62 7.22
CA MET A 290 -2.52 -0.12 7.35
C MET A 290 -3.09 -0.49 5.98
N LEU A 291 -3.11 0.45 5.02
CA LEU A 291 -3.55 0.18 3.65
C LEU A 291 -2.70 -0.90 2.98
N ALA A 292 -1.37 -0.84 3.12
CA ALA A 292 -0.44 -1.84 2.59
C ALA A 292 -0.68 -3.24 3.21
N VAL A 293 -0.93 -3.32 4.51
CA VAL A 293 -1.25 -4.59 5.18
C VAL A 293 -2.61 -5.13 4.71
N CYS A 294 -3.62 -4.28 4.56
CA CYS A 294 -4.93 -4.64 4.04
C CYS A 294 -4.86 -5.17 2.60
N ILE A 295 -4.06 -4.54 1.70
CA ILE A 295 -3.92 -5.04 0.33
C ILE A 295 -3.18 -6.39 0.30
N VAL A 296 -2.15 -6.57 1.13
CA VAL A 296 -1.44 -7.86 1.29
C VAL A 296 -2.40 -8.95 1.75
N LEU A 297 -3.22 -8.67 2.77
CA LEU A 297 -4.25 -9.60 3.26
C LEU A 297 -5.29 -9.93 2.18
N THR A 298 -5.73 -8.92 1.42
CA THR A 298 -6.69 -9.11 0.33
C THR A 298 -6.11 -10.02 -0.75
N LEU A 299 -4.90 -9.74 -1.24
CA LEU A 299 -4.25 -10.57 -2.26
C LEU A 299 -4.05 -12.02 -1.78
N ARG A 300 -3.63 -12.20 -0.52
CA ARG A 300 -3.47 -13.54 0.10
C ARG A 300 -4.81 -14.26 0.22
N ALA A 301 -5.86 -13.58 0.71
CA ALA A 301 -7.20 -14.15 0.84
C ALA A 301 -7.76 -14.61 -0.51
N TYR A 302 -7.53 -13.84 -1.58
CA TYR A 302 -8.00 -14.21 -2.93
C TYR A 302 -7.27 -15.43 -3.51
N ARG A 303 -6.06 -15.72 -3.03
CA ARG A 303 -5.28 -16.91 -3.40
C ARG A 303 -5.74 -18.19 -2.69
N LEU A 304 -6.55 -18.09 -1.64
CA LEU A 304 -7.11 -19.26 -0.97
C LEU A 304 -8.05 -20.02 -1.93
N PRO A 305 -7.86 -21.34 -2.10
CA PRO A 305 -8.73 -22.16 -2.92
C PRO A 305 -10.13 -22.20 -2.30
N ALA A 306 -11.17 -21.93 -3.11
CA ALA A 306 -12.53 -22.13 -2.68
C ALA A 306 -12.82 -23.63 -2.59
N LEU A 307 -13.48 -24.07 -1.53
CA LEU A 307 -14.17 -25.35 -1.53
C LEU A 307 -15.16 -25.37 -2.68
N ARG A 308 -14.90 -26.16 -3.73
CA ARG A 308 -16.01 -26.72 -4.50
C ARG A 308 -16.73 -27.63 -3.51
N GLN A 309 -17.92 -27.23 -3.07
CA GLN A 309 -18.84 -28.19 -2.47
C GLN A 309 -18.95 -29.33 -3.50
N ALA A 310 -18.50 -30.52 -3.14
CA ALA A 310 -18.77 -31.69 -3.94
C ALA A 310 -20.30 -31.75 -4.07
N ALA A 311 -20.81 -31.59 -5.30
CA ALA A 311 -22.20 -31.87 -5.55
C ALA A 311 -22.46 -33.27 -4.98
N PRO A 312 -23.50 -33.48 -4.16
CA PRO A 312 -23.84 -34.82 -3.70
C PRO A 312 -23.97 -35.67 -4.96
N SER A 313 -23.14 -36.70 -5.09
CA SER A 313 -23.26 -37.66 -6.17
C SER A 313 -24.66 -38.28 -6.07
N GLN A 314 -25.61 -37.77 -6.85
CA GLN A 314 -26.97 -38.29 -6.97
C GLN A 314 -27.00 -39.73 -7.57
N GLY A 315 -25.84 -40.37 -7.75
CA GLY A 315 -25.70 -41.67 -8.40
C GLY A 315 -25.60 -42.90 -7.49
N LEU A 316 -25.56 -42.77 -6.16
CA LEU A 316 -25.35 -43.93 -5.26
C LEU A 316 -26.58 -44.36 -4.44
N LEU A 317 -27.71 -43.65 -4.54
CA LEU A 317 -28.96 -44.05 -3.87
C LEU A 317 -29.92 -44.84 -4.77
N ALA A 318 -29.66 -44.93 -6.08
CA ALA A 318 -30.51 -45.67 -7.01
C ALA A 318 -30.21 -47.19 -7.05
N GLU A 319 -29.08 -47.64 -6.49
CA GLU A 319 -28.64 -49.04 -6.59
C GLU A 319 -29.00 -49.89 -5.36
N ARG A 320 -29.49 -49.27 -4.26
CA ARG A 320 -29.92 -50.00 -3.05
C ARG A 320 -31.44 -50.22 -2.92
N VAL A 321 -32.22 -49.87 -3.95
CA VAL A 321 -33.66 -50.18 -4.02
C VAL A 321 -33.95 -51.34 -4.98
N ARG A 322 -32.90 -51.98 -5.54
CA ARG A 322 -33.01 -53.16 -6.41
C ARG A 322 -32.10 -54.31 -5.96
N ALA A 323 -32.03 -54.57 -4.67
CA ALA A 323 -31.44 -55.79 -4.10
C ALA A 323 -32.41 -56.40 -3.10
#